data_AF-A0A9E4EIA1-F1
#
_entry.id   AF-A0A9E4EIA1-F1
#
_cell.length_a   1.000
_cell.length_b   1.000
_cell.length_c   1.000
_cell.angle_alpha   90.00
_cell.angle_beta   90.00
_cell.angle_gamma   90.00
#
_symmetry.space_group_name_H-M   'P 1'
#
loop_
_entity.id
_entity.type
_entity.pdbx_description
1 polymer ?
#
loop_
_entity_poly.entity_id
_entity_poly.type
_entity_poly.pdbx_seq_one_letter_code
_entity_poly.pdbx_strand_id
1 'polypeptide(L)' 'MHHMALGGGKRIRARLVYAAGRLADAPDTVLDQAAVAVELIHAYSLIHDDLPAMDDDDLR' A
#
# COMPACT_ATOMS: atom_id res chain seq x y z
N MET A 1 1.39 -11.47 4.50
CA MET A 1 1.79 -10.04 4.53
C MET A 1 3.07 -9.74 3.76
N HIS A 2 4.24 -10.27 4.16
CA HIS A 2 5.54 -9.91 3.54
C HIS A 2 5.58 -10.06 2.01
N HIS A 3 5.07 -11.17 1.46
CA HIS A 3 5.05 -11.43 0.02
C HIS A 3 4.25 -10.38 -0.78
N MET A 4 3.04 -10.04 -0.31
CA MET A 4 2.18 -9.05 -0.95
C MET A 4 2.64 -7.61 -0.72
N ALA A 5 3.13 -7.30 0.48
CA ALA A 5 3.55 -5.96 0.83
C ALA A 5 4.86 -5.55 0.14
N LEU A 6 5.82 -6.48 -0.02
CA LEU A 6 7.14 -6.20 -0.61
C LEU A 6 7.31 -6.69 -2.05
N GLY A 7 6.32 -7.37 -2.62
CA GLY A 7 6.30 -7.76 -4.02
C GLY A 7 6.15 -6.56 -4.96
N GLY A 8 5.76 -6.84 -6.20
CA GLY A 8 5.43 -5.82 -7.19
C GLY A 8 4.29 -4.89 -6.72
N GLY A 9 4.04 -3.83 -7.49
CA GLY A 9 2.94 -2.91 -7.20
C GLY A 9 3.26 -1.47 -7.61
N LYS A 10 2.22 -0.73 -8.00
CA LYS A 10 2.38 0.64 -8.50
C LYS A 10 2.66 1.65 -7.39
N ARG A 11 2.43 1.29 -6.12
CA ARG A 11 2.61 2.13 -4.92
C ARG A 11 1.92 3.49 -5.04
N ILE A 12 0.75 3.51 -5.69
CA ILE A 12 0.03 4.76 -5.97
C ILE A 12 -0.34 5.46 -4.67
N ARG A 13 -0.76 4.72 -3.64
CA ARG A 13 -1.21 5.31 -2.38
C ARG A 13 -0.04 5.89 -1.60
N ALA A 14 1.07 5.16 -1.47
CA ALA A 14 2.31 5.73 -0.91
C ALA A 14 2.78 6.98 -1.67
N ARG A 15 2.76 6.96 -3.01
CA ARG A 15 3.14 8.14 -3.81
C ARG A 15 2.24 9.35 -3.56
N LEU A 16 0.94 9.13 -3.37
CA LEU A 16 0.02 10.21 -3.01
C LEU A 16 0.30 10.77 -1.60
N VAL A 17 0.68 9.92 -0.64
CA VAL A 17 1.13 10.37 0.70
C VAL A 17 2.33 11.30 0.57
N TYR A 18 3.36 10.91 -0.19
CA TYR A 18 4.51 11.78 -0.40
C TYR A 18 4.16 13.07 -1.13
N ALA A 19 3.34 13.00 -2.18
CA ALA A 19 2.95 14.18 -2.95
C ALA A 19 2.20 15.19 -2.08
N ALA A 20 1.23 14.72 -1.28
CA ALA A 20 0.48 15.58 -0.37
C ALA A 20 1.34 16.10 0.79
N GLY A 21 2.18 15.23 1.38
CA GLY A 21 3.05 15.60 2.49
C GLY A 21 4.10 16.63 2.13
N ARG A 22 4.74 16.48 0.97
CA ARG A 22 5.74 17.45 0.48
C ARG A 22 5.13 18.79 0.09
N LEU A 23 3.87 18.81 -0.38
CA LEU A 23 3.13 20.06 -0.59
C LEU A 23 2.90 20.82 0.74
N ALA A 24 2.87 20.10 1.85
CA ALA A 24 2.69 20.63 3.20
C ALA A 24 4.00 20.74 4.00
N ASP A 25 5.16 20.67 3.34
CA ASP A 25 6.50 20.72 3.95
C ASP A 25 6.73 19.69 5.08
N ALA A 26 6.06 18.53 5.00
CA ALA A 26 6.24 17.45 5.97
C ALA A 26 7.57 16.72 5.74
N PRO A 27 8.30 16.32 6.81
CA PRO A 27 9.55 15.58 6.68
C PRO A 27 9.31 14.16 6.17
N ASP A 28 10.18 13.70 5.27
CA ASP A 28 10.08 12.37 4.64
C ASP A 28 10.02 11.24 5.69
N THR A 29 10.64 11.38 6.87
CA THR A 29 10.57 10.37 7.95
C THR A 29 9.17 10.14 8.52
N VAL A 30 8.32 11.18 8.54
CA VAL A 30 6.91 11.05 8.94
C VAL A 30 6.11 10.47 7.78
N LEU A 31 6.45 10.86 6.55
CA LEU A 31 5.80 10.35 5.35
C LEU A 31 6.09 8.88 5.11
N ASP A 32 7.28 8.38 5.44
CA ASP A 32 7.65 6.96 5.42
C ASP A 32 6.65 6.13 6.23
N GLN A 33 6.38 6.56 7.47
CA GLN A 33 5.47 5.86 8.38
C GLN A 33 4.04 5.84 7.83
N ALA A 34 3.55 6.98 7.35
CA ALA A 34 2.21 7.08 6.78
C ALA A 34 2.08 6.29 5.47
N ALA A 35 3.08 6.36 4.59
CA ALA A 35 3.10 5.65 3.32
C ALA A 35 3.12 4.13 3.52
N VAL A 36 3.94 3.64 4.46
CA VAL A 36 3.98 2.22 4.84
C VAL A 36 2.64 1.78 5.43
N ALA A 37 2.07 2.55 6.36
CA ALA A 37 0.79 2.21 6.98
C ALA A 37 -0.33 2.05 5.93
N VAL A 38 -0.44 2.99 4.99
CA VAL A 38 -1.47 2.94 3.94
C VAL A 38 -1.24 1.78 2.96
N GLU A 39 0.01 1.50 2.57
CA GLU A 39 0.31 0.36 1.69
C GLU A 39 0.12 -1.00 2.39
N LEU A 40 0.29 -1.08 3.71
CA LEU A 40 -0.03 -2.29 4.47
C LEU A 40 -1.54 -2.57 4.50
N ILE A 41 -2.37 -1.54 4.68
CA ILE A 41 -3.83 -1.67 4.58
C ILE A 41 -4.23 -2.07 3.15
N HIS A 42 -3.58 -1.50 2.14
CA HIS A 42 -3.82 -1.90 0.75
C HIS A 42 -3.44 -3.36 0.49
N ALA A 43 -2.27 -3.81 0.95
CA ALA A 43 -1.86 -5.20 0.81
C ALA A 43 -2.80 -6.15 1.56
N TYR A 44 -3.30 -5.73 2.73
CA TYR A 44 -4.33 -6.47 3.46
C TYR A 44 -5.61 -6.66 2.63
N SER A 45 -6.15 -5.58 2.05
CA SER A 45 -7.39 -5.67 1.26
C SER A 45 -7.18 -6.63 0.10
N LEU A 46 -6.09 -6.47 -0.65
CA LEU A 46 -5.71 -7.34 -1.76
C LEU A 46 -5.56 -8.82 -1.38
N ILE A 47 -5.00 -9.13 -0.21
CA ILE A 47 -4.91 -10.53 0.25
C ILE A 47 -6.28 -11.13 0.48
N HIS A 48 -7.17 -10.33 1.07
CA HIS A 48 -8.51 -10.77 1.38
C HIS A 48 -9.34 -10.89 0.10
N ASP A 49 -9.27 -9.89 -0.78
CA ASP A 49 -10.04 -9.82 -2.03
C ASP A 49 -9.78 -11.07 -2.89
N ASP A 50 -8.54 -11.58 -2.93
CA ASP A 50 -8.19 -12.79 -3.71
C ASP A 50 -8.68 -14.12 -3.10
N LEU A 51 -9.25 -14.13 -1.89
CA LEU A 51 -9.70 -15.39 -1.28
C LEU A 51 -10.83 -16.03 -2.13
N PRO A 52 -10.99 -17.36 -2.10
CA PRO A 52 -12.06 -18.05 -2.83
C PRO A 52 -13.49 -17.62 -2.49
N ALA A 53 -13.65 -16.98 -1.34
CA ALA A 53 -14.93 -16.42 -0.89
C ALA A 53 -15.22 -15.01 -1.43
N MET A 54 -14.26 -14.40 -2.11
CA MET A 54 -14.37 -13.08 -2.74
C MET A 54 -14.08 -13.20 -4.24
N ASP A 55 -12.92 -12.76 -4.72
CA ASP A 55 -12.62 -12.71 -6.15
C ASP A 55 -12.07 -14.04 -6.71
N ASP A 56 -11.57 -14.93 -5.84
CA ASP A 56 -11.00 -16.25 -6.22
C ASP A 56 -9.87 -16.14 -7.27
N ASP A 57 -9.00 -15.14 -7.10
CA ASP A 57 -7.91 -14.82 -8.01
C ASP A 57 -6.66 -15.70 -7.72
N ASP A 58 -6.31 -16.57 -8.66
CA ASP A 58 -5.13 -17.45 -8.57
C ASP A 58 -3.78 -16.73 -8.79
N LEU A 59 -3.77 -15.60 -9.51
CA LEU A 59 -2.56 -14.88 -9.94
C LEU A 59 -2.75 -13.37 -9.95
N ARG A 60 -1.66 -12.63 -9.69
CA ARG A 60 -1.65 -11.16 -9.66
C ARG A 60 -0.32 -10.53 -10.08
#